data_AF-A0A1S7QWU0-F1
#
_entry.id   AF-A0A1S7QWU0-F1
#
_cell.length_a   1.000
_cell.length_b   1.000
_cell.length_c   1.000
_cell.angle_alpha   90.00
_cell.angle_beta   90.00
_cell.angle_gamma   90.00
#
_symmetry.space_group_name_H-M   'P 1'
#
loop_
_entity.id
_entity.type
_entity.pdbx_description
1 polymer ?
#
loop_
_entity_poly.entity_id
_entity_poly.type
_entity_poly.pdbx_seq_one_letter_code
_entity_poly.pdbx_strand_id
1 'polypeptide(L)' 'MGRPPLRFQETKIRISPEMRARIEALVGNYRISAFIREAIEHELDRREKLKSKMEKSREEK' A
#
# COMPACT_ATOMS: atom_id res chain seq x y z
N MET A 1 27.18 -17.11 -2.04
CA MET A 1 25.80 -17.59 -2.26
C MET A 1 24.89 -16.37 -2.34
N GLY A 2 24.34 -16.10 -3.53
CA GLY A 2 23.59 -14.87 -3.80
C GLY A 2 22.20 -14.87 -3.16
N ARG A 3 21.76 -13.72 -2.66
CA ARG A 3 20.39 -13.54 -2.17
C ARG A 3 19.42 -13.81 -3.33
N PRO A 4 18.44 -14.71 -3.18
CA PRO A 4 17.42 -14.93 -4.20
C PRO A 4 16.76 -13.62 -4.62
N PRO A 5 16.46 -13.42 -5.92
CA PRO A 5 15.88 -12.17 -6.39
C PRO A 5 14.48 -11.98 -5.79
N LEU A 6 14.31 -10.84 -5.12
CA LEU A 6 13.02 -10.38 -4.65
C LEU A 6 12.20 -9.93 -5.87
N ARG A 7 11.02 -10.55 -6.09
CA ARG A 7 10.08 -10.17 -7.15
C ARG A 7 9.32 -8.86 -6.85
N PHE A 8 9.98 -7.90 -6.19
CA PHE A 8 9.41 -6.60 -5.85
C PHE A 8 10.10 -5.52 -6.69
N GLN A 9 9.31 -4.58 -7.21
CA GLN A 9 9.84 -3.37 -7.82
C GLN A 9 10.01 -2.31 -6.74
N GLU A 10 11.17 -1.65 -6.68
CA GLU A 10 11.41 -0.55 -5.75
C GLU A 10 10.69 0.71 -6.24
N THR A 11 9.91 1.35 -5.36
CA THR A 11 9.29 2.64 -5.63
C THR A 11 9.76 3.66 -4.59
N LYS A 12 10.42 4.72 -5.04
CA LYS A 12 10.88 5.80 -4.16
C LYS A 12 9.80 6.88 -4.05
N ILE A 13 9.29 7.07 -2.84
CA ILE A 13 8.30 8.10 -2.53
C ILE A 13 8.85 9.08 -1.50
N ARG A 14 8.40 10.33 -1.57
CA ARG A 14 8.68 11.35 -0.55
C ARG A 14 7.46 11.46 0.37
N ILE A 15 7.70 11.36 1.67
CA ILE A 15 6.70 11.60 2.71
C ILE A 15 7.24 12.64 3.70
N SER A 16 6.34 13.32 4.41
CA SER A 16 6.76 14.31 5.41
C SER A 16 7.53 13.62 6.56
N PRO A 17 8.50 14.33 7.18
CA PRO A 17 9.22 13.81 8.34
C PRO A 17 8.28 13.45 9.50
N GLU A 18 7.24 14.26 9.71
CA GLU A 18 6.21 14.01 10.73
C GLU A 18 5.45 12.71 10.46
N MET A 19 5.05 12.44 9.22
CA MET A 19 4.35 11.21 8.87
C MET A 19 5.24 9.99 9.07
N ARG A 20 6.53 10.09 8.70
CA ARG A 20 7.49 9.01 8.95
C ARG A 20 7.65 8.74 10.45
N ALA A 21 7.80 9.78 11.26
CA ALA A 21 7.92 9.64 12.71
C ALA A 21 6.68 9.01 13.34
N ARG A 22 5.48 9.38 12.87
CA ARG A 22 4.21 8.77 13.30
C ARG A 22 4.14 7.28 12.97
N ILE A 23 4.56 6.87 11.77
CA ILE A 23 4.60 5.45 11.40
C ILE A 23 5.62 4.71 12.27
N GLU A 24 6.81 5.27 12.43
CA GLU A 24 7.87 4.67 13.24
C GLU A 24 7.44 4.47 14.70
N ALA A 25 6.75 5.43 15.29
CA ALA A 25 6.19 5.30 16.64
C ALA A 25 5.15 4.19 16.78
N LEU A 26 4.41 3.87 15.71
CA LEU A 26 3.35 2.84 15.72
C LEU A 26 3.88 1.43 15.47
N VAL A 27 4.81 1.26 14.52
CA VAL A 27 5.24 -0.08 14.07
C VAL A 27 6.71 -0.39 14.33
N GLY A 28 7.49 0.61 14.75
CA GLY A 28 8.94 0.53 14.88
C GLY A 28 9.69 0.73 13.55
N ASN A 29 10.97 1.06 13.67
CA ASN A 29 11.81 1.47 12.53
C ASN A 29 11.88 0.41 11.40
N TYR A 30 11.98 -0.88 11.75
CA TYR A 30 12.15 -1.97 10.77
C TYR A 30 10.85 -2.39 10.06
N ARG A 31 9.70 -1.80 10.41
CA ARG A 31 8.38 -2.20 9.87
C ARG A 31 7.70 -1.13 9.01
N ILE A 32 8.33 0.02 8.81
CA ILE A 32 7.77 1.12 8.00
C ILE A 32 7.37 0.63 6.60
N SER A 33 8.23 -0.14 5.93
CA SER A 33 7.93 -0.65 4.57
C SER A 33 6.76 -1.64 4.55
N ALA A 34 6.59 -2.46 5.60
CA ALA A 34 5.47 -3.38 5.70
C ALA A 34 4.16 -2.60 5.89
N PHE A 35 4.16 -1.64 6.82
CA PHE A 35 3.03 -0.76 7.07
C PHE A 35 2.57 -0.03 5.80
N ILE A 36 3.50 0.55 5.03
CA ILE A 36 3.16 1.26 3.79
C ILE A 36 2.54 0.31 2.76
N ARG A 37 3.08 -0.91 2.61
CA ARG A 37 2.52 -1.89 1.65
C ARG A 37 1.10 -2.32 2.04
N GLU A 38 0.89 -2.67 3.29
CA GLU A 38 -0.42 -3.06 3.82
C GLU A 38 -1.45 -1.93 3.65
N ALA A 39 -1.06 -0.69 3.95
CA ALA A 39 -1.93 0.47 3.76
C ALA A 39 -2.31 0.68 2.28
N ILE A 40 -1.38 0.46 1.35
CA ILE A 40 -1.64 0.54 -0.09
C ILE A 40 -2.56 -0.60 -0.54
N GLU A 41 -2.33 -1.84 -0.11
CA GLU A 41 -3.16 -3.00 -0.44
C GLU A 41 -4.61 -2.78 0.02
N HIS A 42 -4.82 -2.30 1.24
CA HIS A 42 -6.15 -1.99 1.76
C HIS A 42 -6.87 -0.88 0.96
N GLU A 43 -6.15 0.16 0.54
CA GLU A 43 -6.73 1.23 -0.27
C GLU A 43 -7.04 0.79 -1.71
N LEU A 44 -6.21 -0.08 -2.29
CA LEU A 44 -6.47 -0.70 -3.59
C LEU A 44 -7.73 -1.56 -3.54
N ASP A 45 -7.82 -2.49 -2.58
CA ASP A 45 -8.98 -3.34 -2.35
C ASP A 45 -10.27 -2.52 -2.22
N ARG A 46 -10.21 -1.42 -1.47
CA ARG A 46 -11.36 -0.52 -1.28
C ARG A 46 -11.81 0.10 -2.59
N ARG A 47 -10.88 0.61 -3.40
CA ARG A 47 -11.18 1.26 -4.68
C ARG A 47 -11.66 0.28 -5.73
N GLU A 48 -11.07 -0.90 -5.78
CA GLU A 48 -11.46 -1.96 -6.71
C GLU A 48 -12.88 -2.45 -6.43
N LYS A 49 -13.23 -2.65 -5.15
CA LYS A 49 -14.61 -2.98 -4.74
C LYS A 49 -15.61 -1.90 -5.14
N LEU A 50 -15.25 -0.62 -4.97
CA LEU A 50 -16.10 0.50 -5.39
C LEU A 50 -16.26 0.56 -6.92
N LYS A 51 -15.18 0.37 -7.67
CA LYS A 51 -15.21 0.33 -9.14
C LYS A 51 -16.08 -0.81 -9.65
N SER A 52 -15.90 -2.01 -9.12
CA SER A 52 -16.73 -3.18 -9.48
C SER A 52 -18.21 -2.95 -9.19
N LYS A 53 -18.55 -2.33 -8.05
CA LYS A 53 -19.94 -1.97 -7.72
C LYS A 53 -20.52 -0.97 -8.72
N MET A 54 -19.73 0.03 -9.13
CA MET A 54 -20.15 1.04 -10.09
C MET A 54 -20.35 0.44 -11.50
N GLU A 55 -19.48 -0.47 -11.92
CA GLU A 55 -19.59 -1.16 -13.21
C GLU A 55 -20.87 -2.01 -13.30
N LYS A 56 -21.19 -2.77 -12.24
CA LYS A 56 -22.45 -3.55 -12.18
C LYS A 56 -23.70 -2.66 -12.29
N SER A 57 -23.70 -1.50 -11.63
CA SER A 57 -24.83 -0.55 -11.72
C SER A 57 -24.99 0.14 -13.08
N ARG A 58 -23.96 0.09 -13.94
CA ARG A 58 -24.00 0.63 -15.30
C ARG A 58 -24.47 -0.39 -16.33
N GLU A 59 -24.32 -1.67 -16.05
CA GLU A 59 -24.68 -2.78 -16.94
C GLU A 59 -26.14 -3.24 -16.72
N GLU A 60 -26.71 -2.96 -15.55
CA GLU A 60 -28.13 -3.21 -15.20
C GLU A 60 -29.09 -2.09 -15.63
N LYS A 61 -28.60 -1.05 -16.32
CA LYS A 61 -29.37 0.11 -16.82
C LYS A 61 -29.39 0.14 -18.34
#